data_AF-A0A3Q0T8S0-F1
#
_entry.id   AF-A0A3Q0T8S0-F1
#
_cell.length_a   1.000
_cell.length_b   1.000
_cell.length_c   1.000
_cell.angle_alpha   90.00
_cell.angle_beta   90.00
_cell.angle_gamma   90.00
#
_symmetry.space_group_name_H-M   'P 1'
#
loop_
_entity.id
_entity.type
_entity.pdbx_description
1 polymer ?
#
loop_
_entity_poly.entity_id
_entity_poly.type
_entity_poly.pdbx_seq_one_letter_code
_entity_poly.pdbx_strand_id
1 'polypeptide(L)'
;EMPLRQSKKFAESDYHRLALQELEACPLAMESLGAPPLKVHNIHLTDRYNRVDQHTAQIKIPVTGSKTGGILYTSSLIDPKTNRWNLKQAVLNLWEGQIIDLLNPPSAQTHAAEHTEGADIGHWH
;
A
#
# COMPACT_ATOMS: atom_id res chain seq x y z
N GLU A 1 -37.66 -18.45 -7.94
CA GLU A 1 -36.87 -17.21 -8.05
C GLU A 1 -35.40 -17.55 -7.86
N MET A 2 -34.53 -17.30 -8.83
CA MET A 2 -33.09 -17.56 -8.73
C MET A 2 -32.37 -16.22 -8.54
N PRO A 3 -31.63 -15.99 -7.44
CA PRO A 3 -30.98 -14.71 -7.25
C PRO A 3 -29.75 -14.58 -8.15
N LEU A 4 -29.67 -13.38 -8.72
CA LEU A 4 -28.74 -12.90 -9.72
C LEU A 4 -27.26 -13.19 -9.42
N ARG A 5 -26.53 -13.44 -10.50
CA ARG A 5 -25.08 -13.28 -10.69
C ARG A 5 -24.49 -12.10 -9.90
N GLN A 6 -24.05 -12.34 -8.67
CA GLN A 6 -23.16 -11.43 -7.94
C GLN A 6 -21.70 -11.80 -8.24
N SER A 7 -21.32 -11.68 -9.51
CA SER A 7 -19.92 -11.69 -9.91
C SER A 7 -19.61 -10.37 -10.61
N LYS A 8 -19.82 -9.26 -9.89
CA LYS A 8 -19.47 -7.93 -10.38
C LYS A 8 -19.09 -7.03 -9.21
N LYS A 9 -17.81 -6.62 -9.25
CA LYS A 9 -17.19 -5.54 -8.47
C LYS A 9 -16.67 -5.87 -7.08
N PHE A 10 -15.94 -6.97 -6.96
CA PHE A 10 -14.97 -7.13 -5.86
C PHE A 10 -13.88 -6.03 -5.83
N ALA A 11 -13.72 -5.27 -6.93
CA ALA A 11 -12.92 -4.05 -7.01
C ALA A 11 -13.43 -2.89 -6.10
N GLU A 12 -14.60 -3.01 -5.46
CA GLU A 12 -15.08 -2.09 -4.41
C GLU A 12 -14.85 -2.60 -2.98
N SER A 13 -13.99 -3.60 -2.79
CA SER A 13 -13.66 -4.08 -1.44
C SER A 13 -12.92 -3.00 -0.64
N ASP A 14 -13.21 -2.87 0.66
CA ASP A 14 -12.68 -1.79 1.51
C ASP A 14 -11.15 -1.64 1.43
N TYR A 15 -10.39 -2.75 1.33
CA TYR A 15 -8.93 -2.69 1.20
C TYR A 15 -8.42 -2.16 -0.14
N HIS A 16 -9.17 -2.32 -1.25
CA HIS A 16 -8.80 -1.72 -2.53
C HIS A 16 -8.97 -0.20 -2.48
N ARG A 17 -10.09 0.27 -1.91
CA ARG A 17 -10.32 1.69 -1.69
C ARG A 17 -9.28 2.29 -0.75
N LEU A 18 -8.97 1.60 0.37
CA LEU A 18 -7.93 2.04 1.31
C LEU A 18 -6.55 2.13 0.62
N ALA A 19 -6.18 1.11 -0.17
CA ALA A 19 -4.92 1.11 -0.91
C ALA A 19 -4.77 2.30 -1.85
N LEU A 20 -5.84 2.65 -2.58
CA LEU A 20 -5.85 3.81 -3.47
C LEU A 20 -5.82 5.12 -2.70
N GLN A 21 -6.54 5.20 -1.60
CA GLN A 21 -6.54 6.39 -0.76
C GLN A 21 -5.14 6.69 -0.21
N GLU A 22 -4.43 5.68 0.30
CA GLU A 22 -3.04 5.86 0.75
C GLU A 22 -2.10 6.21 -0.41
N LEU A 23 -2.33 5.65 -1.59
CA LEU A 23 -1.54 5.96 -2.79
C LEU A 23 -1.73 7.42 -3.22
N GLU A 24 -2.97 7.89 -3.29
CA GLU A 24 -3.32 9.26 -3.65
C GLU A 24 -2.92 10.27 -2.55
N ALA A 25 -2.93 9.86 -1.29
CA ALA A 25 -2.46 10.66 -0.16
C ALA A 25 -0.92 10.84 -0.15
N CYS A 26 -0.19 9.98 -0.87
CA CYS A 26 1.27 10.05 -0.96
C CYS A 26 1.73 10.81 -2.22
N PRO A 27 2.12 12.10 -2.09
CA PRO A 27 2.59 12.88 -3.23
C PRO A 27 3.83 12.26 -3.88
N LEU A 28 4.76 11.71 -3.09
CA LEU A 28 5.96 11.03 -3.60
C LEU A 28 5.62 9.88 -4.57
N ALA A 29 4.62 9.07 -4.22
CA ALA A 29 4.18 7.96 -5.06
C ALA A 29 3.51 8.45 -6.35
N MET A 30 2.68 9.49 -6.22
CA MET A 30 2.00 10.13 -7.35
C MET A 30 2.98 10.79 -8.32
N GLU A 31 3.99 11.50 -7.80
CA GLU A 31 5.05 12.13 -8.57
C GLU A 31 5.92 11.11 -9.29
N SER A 32 6.34 10.04 -8.60
CA SER A 32 7.11 8.98 -9.22
C SER A 32 6.32 8.30 -10.35
N LEU A 33 5.02 8.03 -10.16
CA LEU A 33 4.16 7.48 -11.20
C LEU A 33 3.91 8.46 -12.37
N GLY A 34 4.02 9.77 -12.13
CA GLY A 34 3.64 10.80 -13.08
C GLY A 34 2.12 10.94 -13.23
N ALA A 35 1.41 10.86 -12.11
CA ALA A 35 -0.03 11.12 -12.05
C ALA A 35 -0.30 12.63 -11.86
N PRO A 36 -1.42 13.17 -12.39
CA PRO A 36 -2.48 12.51 -13.17
C PRO A 36 -2.21 12.47 -14.69
N PRO A 37 -2.71 11.48 -15.46
CA PRO A 37 -3.65 10.39 -15.11
C PRO A 37 -3.00 9.11 -14.52
N LEU A 38 -3.59 8.60 -13.43
CA LEU A 38 -3.29 7.28 -12.88
C LEU A 38 -4.29 6.24 -13.39
N LYS A 39 -3.81 5.20 -14.07
CA LYS A 39 -4.59 4.02 -14.45
C LYS A 39 -4.37 2.91 -13.43
N VAL A 40 -5.38 2.70 -12.60
CA VAL A 40 -5.46 1.53 -11.72
C VAL A 40 -6.17 0.42 -12.49
N HIS A 41 -5.51 -0.72 -12.64
CA HIS A 41 -6.13 -1.88 -13.29
C HIS A 41 -7.04 -2.61 -12.29
N ASN A 42 -8.19 -3.11 -12.77
CA ASN A 42 -9.09 -3.91 -11.93
C ASN A 42 -8.38 -5.18 -11.45
N ILE A 43 -8.35 -5.36 -10.13
CA ILE A 43 -7.81 -6.57 -9.50
C ILE A 43 -8.88 -7.65 -9.38
N HIS A 44 -8.52 -8.88 -9.75
CA HIS A 44 -9.34 -10.06 -9.47
C HIS A 44 -8.85 -10.70 -8.18
N LEU A 45 -9.65 -10.66 -7.11
CA LEU A 45 -9.26 -11.26 -5.81
C LEU A 45 -9.11 -12.77 -5.85
N THR A 46 -9.76 -13.41 -6.82
CA THR A 46 -9.67 -14.83 -7.12
C THR A 46 -8.42 -15.17 -7.94
N ASP A 47 -7.64 -14.16 -8.32
CA ASP A 47 -6.39 -14.38 -9.02
C ASP A 47 -5.39 -15.08 -8.10
N ARG A 48 -4.62 -16.03 -8.65
CA ARG A 48 -3.65 -16.84 -7.90
C ARG A 48 -2.58 -16.00 -7.17
N TYR A 49 -2.38 -14.74 -7.56
CA TYR A 49 -1.41 -13.85 -6.95
C TYR A 49 -2.00 -13.01 -5.81
N ASN A 50 -3.32 -12.96 -5.68
CA ASN A 50 -4.05 -12.32 -4.60
C ASN A 50 -4.47 -13.39 -3.60
N ARG A 51 -4.06 -13.21 -2.34
CA ARG A 51 -4.32 -14.19 -1.28
C ARG A 51 -5.15 -13.53 -0.19
N VAL A 52 -6.43 -13.88 -0.17
CA VAL A 52 -7.36 -13.48 0.89
C VAL A 52 -7.66 -14.71 1.72
N ASP A 53 -7.02 -14.82 2.87
CA ASP A 53 -7.33 -15.79 3.91
C ASP A 53 -8.40 -15.19 4.87
N GLN A 54 -8.89 -16.00 5.81
CA GLN A 54 -9.91 -15.56 6.78
C GLN A 54 -9.46 -14.39 7.67
N HIS A 55 -8.14 -14.22 7.88
CA HIS A 55 -7.59 -13.20 8.77
C HIS A 55 -6.67 -12.19 8.07
N THR A 56 -6.20 -12.50 6.87
CA THR A 56 -5.18 -11.73 6.15
C THR A 56 -5.54 -11.61 4.69
N ALA A 57 -5.46 -10.42 4.13
CA ALA A 57 -5.69 -10.15 2.71
C ALA A 57 -4.45 -9.48 2.12
N GLN A 58 -3.76 -10.19 1.23
CA GLN A 58 -2.60 -9.70 0.49
C GLN A 58 -2.98 -9.54 -0.97
N ILE A 59 -2.91 -8.31 -1.47
CA ILE A 59 -3.41 -7.92 -2.78
C ILE A 59 -2.33 -7.18 -3.55
N LYS A 60 -2.25 -7.47 -4.85
CA LYS A 60 -1.34 -6.80 -5.78
C LYS A 60 -2.17 -6.01 -6.79
N ILE A 61 -2.00 -4.71 -6.79
CA ILE A 61 -2.71 -3.77 -7.65
C ILE A 61 -1.71 -3.20 -8.66
N PRO A 62 -1.76 -3.61 -9.93
CA PRO A 62 -0.95 -2.99 -10.95
C PRO A 62 -1.45 -1.57 -11.22
N VAL A 63 -0.58 -0.60 -11.00
CA VAL A 63 -0.84 0.83 -11.21
C VAL A 63 0.06 1.35 -12.32
N THR A 64 -0.46 2.21 -13.17
CA THR A 64 0.29 2.79 -14.28
C THR A 64 0.01 4.28 -14.34
N GLY A 65 1.03 5.10 -14.17
CA GLY A 65 0.93 6.54 -14.39
C GLY A 65 1.41 6.92 -15.78
N SER A 66 1.54 8.23 -16.01
CA SER A 66 1.98 8.76 -17.31
C SER A 66 3.48 8.60 -17.55
N LYS A 67 4.27 8.56 -16.47
CA LYS A 67 5.73 8.47 -16.53
C LYS A 67 6.20 7.02 -16.42
N THR A 68 5.69 6.30 -15.42
CA THR A 68 6.10 4.92 -15.15
C THR A 68 4.94 4.08 -14.60
N GLY A 69 5.14 2.77 -14.59
CA GLY A 69 4.24 1.80 -13.99
C GLY A 69 4.83 1.16 -12.75
N GLY A 70 3.96 0.55 -11.94
CA GLY A 70 4.34 -0.16 -10.74
C GLY A 70 3.29 -1.16 -10.28
N ILE A 71 3.64 -1.90 -9.24
CA ILE A 71 2.76 -2.82 -8.56
C ILE A 71 2.64 -2.33 -7.11
N LEU A 72 1.42 -1.98 -6.73
CA LEU A 72 1.08 -1.65 -5.35
C LEU A 72 0.74 -2.95 -4.60
N TYR A 73 1.57 -3.28 -3.63
CA TYR A 73 1.39 -4.40 -2.72
C TYR A 73 0.70 -3.91 -1.46
N THR A 74 -0.48 -4.45 -1.17
CA THR A 74 -1.19 -4.13 0.07
C THR A 74 -1.43 -5.38 0.89
N SER A 75 -1.28 -5.24 2.20
CA SER A 75 -1.59 -6.27 3.19
C SER A 75 -2.56 -5.70 4.21
N SER A 76 -3.75 -6.26 4.24
CA SER A 76 -4.79 -5.94 5.20
C SER A 76 -5.00 -7.11 6.14
N LEU A 77 -5.29 -6.82 7.40
CA LEU A 77 -5.62 -7.82 8.40
C LEU A 77 -7.00 -7.53 8.99
N ILE A 78 -7.75 -8.58 9.32
CA ILE A 78 -9.00 -8.42 10.04
C ILE A 78 -8.69 -8.18 11.51
N ASP A 79 -9.25 -7.13 12.09
CA ASP A 79 -9.12 -6.88 13.51
C ASP A 79 -10.12 -7.76 14.27
N PRO A 80 -9.68 -8.70 15.13
CA PRO A 80 -10.58 -9.64 15.80
C PRO A 80 -11.55 -8.96 16.78
N LYS A 81 -11.25 -7.71 17.18
CA LYS A 81 -12.11 -6.92 18.09
C LYS A 81 -13.26 -6.21 17.36
N THR A 82 -13.01 -5.77 16.13
CA THR A 82 -13.97 -4.94 15.37
C THR A 82 -14.52 -5.66 14.14
N ASN A 83 -13.95 -6.81 13.80
CA ASN A 83 -14.22 -7.59 12.59
C ASN A 83 -14.13 -6.74 11.31
N ARG A 84 -13.27 -5.72 11.31
CA ARG A 84 -13.04 -4.80 10.18
C ARG A 84 -11.65 -5.03 9.59
N TRP A 85 -11.56 -4.84 8.27
CA TRP A 85 -10.29 -4.85 7.56
C TRP A 85 -9.49 -3.59 7.89
N ASN A 86 -8.25 -3.79 8.33
CA ASN A 86 -7.30 -2.72 8.56
C ASN A 86 -6.10 -2.93 7.66
N LEU A 87 -5.79 -1.92 6.85
CA LEU A 87 -4.59 -1.91 6.03
C LEU A 87 -3.37 -1.81 6.96
N LYS A 88 -2.52 -2.82 6.94
CA LYS A 88 -1.30 -2.87 7.77
C LYS A 88 -0.03 -2.56 6.98
N GLN A 89 -0.06 -2.80 5.67
CA GLN A 89 1.07 -2.51 4.78
C GLN A 89 0.56 -2.03 3.42
N ALA A 90 1.17 -0.99 2.88
CA ALA A 90 0.94 -0.52 1.53
C ALA A 90 2.25 -0.05 0.92
N VAL A 91 2.80 -0.84 -0.01
CA VAL A 91 4.11 -0.61 -0.60
C VAL A 91 3.97 -0.58 -2.12
N LEU A 92 4.31 0.55 -2.71
CA LEU A 92 4.36 0.73 -4.15
C LEU A 92 5.76 0.35 -4.67
N ASN A 93 5.83 -0.63 -5.56
CA ASN A 93 7.06 -0.98 -6.26
C ASN A 93 6.98 -0.51 -7.71
N LEU A 94 7.85 0.40 -8.09
CA LEU A 94 7.92 0.96 -9.43
C LEU A 94 8.83 0.11 -10.30
N TRP A 95 8.52 0.01 -11.60
CA TRP A 95 9.39 -0.70 -12.55
C TRP A 95 10.77 -0.07 -12.70
N GLU A 96 10.93 1.21 -12.36
CA GLU A 96 12.22 1.89 -12.26
C GLU A 96 13.11 1.34 -11.12
N GLY A 97 12.61 0.43 -10.27
CA GLY A 97 13.33 -0.15 -9.15
C GLY A 97 13.21 0.64 -7.85
N GLN A 98 12.42 1.72 -7.85
CA GLN A 98 12.11 2.50 -6.66
C GLN A 98 10.94 1.86 -5.90
N ILE A 99 11.09 1.72 -4.58
CA ILE A 99 10.06 1.19 -3.68
C ILE A 99 9.64 2.30 -2.72
N ILE A 100 8.34 2.56 -2.62
CA ILE A 100 7.77 3.63 -1.80
C ILE A 100 6.77 2.98 -0.85
N ASP A 101 7.03 3.08 0.45
CA ASP A 101 6.03 2.73 1.46
C ASP A 101 5.03 3.88 1.59
N LEU A 102 3.75 3.58 1.42
CA LEU A 102 2.67 4.57 1.47
C LEU A 102 2.20 4.83 2.91
N LEU A 103 2.38 3.87 3.82
CA LEU A 103 2.02 4.04 5.23
C LEU A 103 3.11 4.78 6.00
N ASN A 104 4.37 4.62 5.60
CA ASN A 104 5.50 5.36 6.14
C ASN A 104 6.37 5.91 5.00
N PRO A 105 5.90 6.93 4.26
CA PRO A 105 6.66 7.50 3.17
C PRO A 105 7.93 8.15 3.72
N PRO A 106 9.09 7.98 3.05
CA PRO A 106 10.37 8.50 3.53
C PRO A 106 10.40 10.04 3.66
N SER A 107 9.42 10.76 3.13
CA SER A 107 9.25 12.21 3.29
C SER A 107 8.57 12.64 4.60
N ALA A 108 7.96 11.72 5.36
CA ALA A 108 7.39 11.99 6.68
C ALA A 108 8.40 11.76 7.82
N GLN A 109 9.52 11.10 7.53
CA GLN A 109 10.65 10.99 8.45
C GLN A 109 11.67 12.08 8.14
N THR A 110 11.35 13.31 8.55
CA THR A 110 12.38 14.23 8.99
C THR A 110 13.17 13.51 10.10
N HIS A 111 14.35 12.98 9.74
CA HIS A 111 15.45 12.67 10.64
C HIS A 111 15.05 11.98 11.96
N ALA A 112 14.78 10.68 11.91
CA ALA A 112 14.87 9.83 13.10
C ALA A 112 15.77 8.62 12.80
N ALA A 113 16.89 8.88 12.14
CA ALA A 113 18.05 8.00 12.16
C ALA A 113 19.17 8.72 12.93
N GLU A 114 19.02 8.82 14.24
CA GLU A 114 20.18 8.85 15.13
C GLU A 114 19.86 7.95 16.33
N HIS A 115 19.97 6.64 16.06
CA HIS A 115 20.22 5.68 17.10
C HIS A 115 21.68 5.25 16.92
N THR A 116 22.57 5.92 17.64
CA THR A 116 23.77 5.24 18.14
C THR A 116 24.01 5.70 19.56
N GLU A 117 23.80 4.77 20.48
CA GLU A 117 24.35 4.76 21.83
C GLU A 117 25.81 5.20 21.81
N GLY A 118 26.14 6.15 22.68
CA GLY A 118 27.50 6.65 22.88
C GLY A 118 27.61 7.31 24.25
N ALA A 119 27.52 6.49 25.30
CA ALA A 119 27.98 6.89 26.62
C ALA A 119 29.50 7.06 26.57
N ASP A 120 29.98 8.30 26.38
CA ASP A 120 31.36 8.67 26.67
C ASP A 120 31.36 9.83 27.68
N ILE A 121 31.58 9.44 28.93
CA ILE A 121 31.86 10.34 30.05
C ILE A 121 33.34 10.75 29.98
N GLY A 122 33.61 11.91 29.41
CA GLY A 122 34.92 12.58 29.47
C GLY A 122 34.83 13.87 28.66
N HIS A 123 35.36 15.01 29.04
CA HIS A 123 36.45 15.33 29.94
C HIS A 123 36.46 16.87 29.97
N TRP A 124 36.37 17.52 31.13
CA TRP A 124 36.59 18.96 31.26
C TRP A 124 37.98 19.16 31.90
N HIS A 125 38.87 19.85 31.20
CA HIS A 125 40.06 20.50 31.74
C HIS A 125 39.89 22.01 31.60
#